data_AF-A0A0F9RB27-F1
#
_entry.id   AF-A0A0F9RB27-F1
#
_cell.length_a   1.000
_cell.length_b   1.000
_cell.length_c   1.000
_cell.angle_alpha   90.00
_cell.angle_beta   90.00
_cell.angle_gamma   90.00
#
_symmetry.space_group_name_H-M   'P 1'
#
loop_
_entity.id
_entity.type
_entity.pdbx_description
1 polymer ?
#
loop_
_entity_poly.entity_id
_entity_poly.type
_entity_poly.pdbx_seq_one_letter_code
_entity_poly.pdbx_strand_id
1 'polypeptide(L)'
;MAIRREIEFELEEPIQYAVDGGTSEATLVILKAPTTRNRRDCLFLKQQFLRALHEVSGEQDSKKKKTEEPEDETDTKEEEPDPEEVAILIGSSSVDLGEFFDRARALMCRGSAFIEGKVEMTTELFDRMSMEDSERMIGSYMVNFIVRSVLMKQKKASSKT
;
A
#
# COMPACT_ATOMS: atom_id res chain seq x y z
N MET A 1 -5.84 -2.90 20.62
CA MET A 1 -4.93 -2.59 19.50
C MET A 1 -5.32 -1.25 18.92
N ALA A 2 -4.38 -0.32 18.82
CA ALA A 2 -4.64 0.99 18.24
C ALA A 2 -4.67 0.88 16.72
N ILE A 3 -5.80 1.22 16.11
CA ILE A 3 -5.91 1.38 14.65
C ILE A 3 -5.13 2.65 14.32
N ARG A 4 -4.03 2.54 13.55
CA ARG A 4 -3.33 3.71 13.02
C ARG A 4 -4.33 4.51 12.18
N ARG A 5 -4.51 5.79 12.52
CA ARG A 5 -5.46 6.67 11.83
C ARG A 5 -4.81 7.36 10.64
N GLU A 6 -3.50 7.51 10.68
CA GLU A 6 -2.69 8.12 9.63
C GLU A 6 -1.28 7.52 9.63
N ILE A 7 -0.61 7.63 8.50
CA ILE A 7 0.82 7.33 8.30
C ILE A 7 1.43 8.43 7.44
N GLU A 8 2.72 8.64 7.64
CA GLU A 8 3.54 9.55 6.85
C GLU A 8 4.20 8.77 5.72
N PHE A 9 4.20 9.33 4.52
CA PHE A 9 4.89 8.78 3.35
C PHE A 9 5.77 9.87 2.75
N GLU A 10 7.08 9.65 2.75
CA GLU A 10 8.05 10.55 2.14
C GLU A 10 8.19 10.24 0.65
N LEU A 11 8.11 11.28 -0.17
CA LEU A 11 8.36 11.22 -1.60
C LEU A 11 9.86 11.28 -1.84
N GLU A 12 10.37 10.44 -2.75
CA GLU A 12 11.75 10.60 -3.22
C GLU A 12 11.87 11.74 -4.22
N GLU A 13 10.87 11.91 -5.09
CA GLU A 13 10.79 13.04 -6.01
C GLU A 13 9.80 14.10 -5.49
N PRO A 14 10.26 15.31 -5.11
CA PRO A 14 9.37 16.36 -4.63
C PRO A 14 8.37 16.79 -5.71
N ILE A 15 7.14 17.07 -5.29
CA ILE A 15 6.10 17.59 -6.19
C ILE A 15 5.80 19.07 -5.90
N GLN A 16 5.61 19.84 -6.96
CA GLN A 16 5.21 21.24 -6.85
C GLN A 16 3.69 21.39 -6.80
N TYR A 17 3.21 22.13 -5.80
CA TYR A 17 1.79 22.42 -5.59
C TYR A 17 1.55 23.90 -5.28
N ALA A 18 0.34 24.38 -5.57
CA ALA A 18 -0.05 25.76 -5.31
C ALA A 18 -0.52 25.93 -3.86
N VAL A 19 0.04 26.92 -3.15
CA VAL A 19 -0.36 27.28 -1.78
C VAL A 19 -0.20 28.79 -1.58
N ASP A 20 -1.19 29.42 -0.92
CA ASP A 20 -1.16 30.84 -0.54
C ASP A 20 -0.75 31.83 -1.66
N GLY A 21 -1.16 31.56 -2.90
CA GLY A 21 -0.88 32.42 -4.05
C GLY A 21 0.52 32.25 -4.65
N GLY A 22 1.30 31.26 -4.18
CA GLY A 22 2.59 30.85 -4.74
C GLY A 22 2.66 29.35 -5.03
N THR A 23 3.85 28.91 -5.44
CA THR A 23 4.18 27.49 -5.62
C THR A 23 5.08 27.05 -4.47
N SER A 24 4.82 25.88 -3.91
CA SER A 24 5.64 25.23 -2.89
C SER A 24 6.01 23.83 -3.35
N GLU A 25 7.10 23.29 -2.80
CA GLU A 25 7.53 21.91 -3.00
C GLU A 25 7.13 21.09 -1.79
N ALA A 26 6.56 19.92 -2.04
CA ALA A 26 6.22 18.95 -1.01
C ALA A 26 7.06 17.71 -1.18
N THR A 27 7.54 17.19 -0.05
CA THR A 27 8.20 15.88 0.05
C THR A 27 7.41 14.93 0.92
N LEU A 28 6.33 15.39 1.55
CA LEU A 28 5.56 14.58 2.49
C LEU A 28 4.09 14.43 2.07
N VAL A 29 3.62 13.19 2.07
CA VAL A 29 2.21 12.83 1.94
C VAL A 29 1.72 12.17 3.22
N ILE A 30 0.68 12.75 3.82
CA ILE A 30 -0.04 12.17 4.95
C ILE A 30 -1.17 11.30 4.41
N LEU A 31 -1.06 10.00 4.65
CA LEU A 31 -2.07 9.02 4.28
C LEU A 31 -2.98 8.73 5.47
N LYS A 32 -4.29 8.85 5.26
CA LYS A 32 -5.30 8.65 6.32
C LYS A 32 -6.08 7.36 6.10
N ALA A 33 -6.48 6.74 7.20
CA ALA A 33 -7.29 5.53 7.15
C ALA A 33 -8.59 5.77 6.36
N PRO A 34 -9.02 4.81 5.53
CA PRO A 34 -10.20 4.98 4.70
C PRO A 34 -11.47 5.04 5.56
N THR A 35 -12.45 5.79 5.08
CA THR A 35 -13.77 5.86 5.73
C THR A 35 -14.77 4.94 5.03
N THR A 36 -15.99 4.84 5.57
CA THR A 36 -17.08 4.09 4.93
C THR A 36 -17.42 4.61 3.53
N ARG A 37 -17.08 5.87 3.21
CA ARG A 37 -17.23 6.45 1.87
C ARG A 37 -16.36 5.73 0.83
N ASN A 38 -15.20 5.22 1.23
CA ASN A 38 -14.23 4.54 0.37
C ASN A 38 -14.48 3.02 0.29
N ARG A 39 -15.56 2.50 0.91
CA ARG A 39 -15.81 1.06 1.07
C ARG A 39 -15.71 0.27 -0.23
N ARG A 40 -16.25 0.79 -1.34
CA ARG A 40 -16.27 0.07 -2.62
C ARG A 40 -14.85 -0.13 -3.15
N ASP A 41 -14.05 0.94 -3.15
CA ASP A 41 -12.67 0.90 -3.62
C ASP A 41 -11.81 0.02 -2.69
N CYS A 42 -11.98 0.14 -1.36
CA CYS A 42 -11.29 -0.72 -0.40
C CYS A 42 -11.60 -2.22 -0.58
N LEU A 43 -12.87 -2.57 -0.81
CA LEU A 43 -13.27 -3.96 -1.02
C LEU A 43 -12.70 -4.53 -2.33
N PHE A 44 -12.71 -3.72 -3.39
CA PHE A 44 -12.11 -4.10 -4.67
C PHE A 44 -10.61 -4.38 -4.50
N LEU A 45 -9.86 -3.42 -3.95
CA LEU A 45 -8.41 -3.54 -3.75
C LEU A 45 -8.06 -4.75 -2.88
N LYS A 46 -8.81 -4.96 -1.79
CA LYS A 46 -8.65 -6.13 -0.93
C LYS A 46 -8.94 -7.44 -1.66
N GLN A 47 -9.96 -7.47 -2.52
CA GLN A 47 -10.29 -8.67 -3.28
C GLN A 47 -9.21 -8.99 -4.31
N GLN A 48 -8.68 -7.99 -5.01
CA GLN A 48 -7.58 -8.18 -5.96
C GLN A 48 -6.33 -8.72 -5.26
N PHE A 49 -5.97 -8.13 -4.12
CA PHE A 49 -4.85 -8.63 -3.32
C PHE A 49 -5.04 -10.09 -2.88
N LEU A 50 -6.23 -10.46 -2.42
CA LEU A 50 -6.50 -11.85 -2.02
C LEU A 50 -6.44 -12.83 -3.20
N ARG A 51 -6.85 -12.41 -4.41
CA ARG A 51 -6.73 -13.24 -5.62
C ARG A 51 -5.27 -13.49 -5.96
N ALA A 52 -4.46 -12.43 -6.02
CA ALA A 52 -3.01 -12.53 -6.21
C ALA A 52 -2.36 -13.47 -5.18
N LEU A 53 -2.71 -13.30 -3.90
CA LEU A 53 -2.20 -14.13 -2.81
C LEU A 53 -2.55 -15.62 -2.98
N HIS A 54 -3.78 -15.92 -3.39
CA HIS A 54 -4.22 -17.30 -3.61
C HIS A 54 -3.45 -17.97 -4.76
N GLU A 55 -3.15 -17.24 -5.83
CA GLU A 55 -2.39 -17.79 -6.96
C GLU A 55 -0.94 -18.06 -6.60
N VAL A 56 -0.27 -17.12 -5.93
CA VAL A 56 1.10 -17.34 -5.46
C VAL A 56 1.16 -18.55 -4.51
N SER A 57 0.17 -18.70 -3.62
CA SER A 57 0.10 -19.87 -2.72
C SER A 57 -0.25 -21.19 -3.44
N GLY A 58 -1.09 -21.13 -4.48
CA GLY A 58 -1.48 -22.31 -5.27
C GLY A 58 -0.37 -22.78 -6.23
N GLU A 59 0.48 -21.87 -6.69
CA GLU A 59 1.68 -22.21 -7.46
C GLU A 59 2.80 -22.77 -6.56
N GLN A 60 2.84 -22.40 -5.28
CA GLN A 60 3.81 -22.96 -4.33
C GLN A 60 3.58 -24.44 -3.99
N ASP A 61 2.36 -24.95 -4.06
CA ASP A 61 2.11 -26.41 -3.97
C ASP A 61 2.68 -27.18 -5.18
N SER A 62 3.04 -26.48 -6.27
CA SER A 62 3.64 -27.08 -7.47
C SER A 62 5.15 -26.85 -7.60
N LYS A 63 5.78 -26.03 -6.73
CA LYS A 63 7.23 -25.79 -6.72
C LYS A 63 7.78 -25.70 -5.31
N LYS A 64 8.03 -26.87 -4.70
CA LYS A 64 9.12 -26.99 -3.71
C LYS A 64 10.42 -26.55 -4.37
N LYS A 65 10.88 -25.33 -4.07
CA LYS A 65 12.28 -24.97 -4.24
C LYS A 65 12.82 -24.45 -2.91
N LYS A 66 13.67 -25.30 -2.33
CA LYS A 66 14.63 -25.03 -1.26
C LYS A 66 15.26 -23.65 -1.41
N THR A 67 15.26 -22.88 -0.33
CA THR A 67 16.42 -22.06 0.03
C THR A 67 16.49 -22.06 1.57
N GLU A 68 17.36 -22.92 2.09
CA GLU A 68 18.03 -22.86 3.40
C GLU A 68 18.97 -21.62 3.32
N GLU A 69 18.94 -20.61 4.20
CA GLU A 69 19.57 -20.46 5.54
C GLU A 69 19.76 -18.93 5.80
N PRO A 70 20.15 -18.43 6.99
CA PRO A 70 19.88 -18.89 8.36
C PRO A 70 19.19 -17.81 9.22
N GLU A 71 18.64 -18.26 10.35
CA GLU A 71 18.07 -17.47 11.44
C GLU A 71 19.14 -16.60 12.14
N ASP A 72 18.81 -15.34 12.39
CA ASP A 72 19.40 -14.58 13.50
C ASP A 72 18.26 -14.00 14.33
N GLU A 73 18.05 -14.59 15.51
CA GLU A 73 17.06 -14.18 16.50
C GLU A 73 17.46 -12.84 17.12
N THR A 74 16.76 -11.74 16.81
CA THR A 74 16.67 -10.61 17.75
C THR A 74 15.38 -9.79 17.60
N ASP A 75 14.60 -9.87 18.68
CA ASP A 75 13.70 -8.84 19.22
C ASP A 75 12.41 -8.44 18.44
N THR A 76 11.29 -8.81 19.05
CA THR A 76 9.90 -8.47 18.71
C THR A 76 9.67 -6.97 18.45
N LYS A 77 9.87 -6.54 17.21
CA LYS A 77 9.05 -5.49 16.59
C LYS A 77 8.09 -6.19 15.64
N GLU A 78 6.81 -5.81 15.66
CA GLU A 78 5.85 -6.23 14.64
C GLU A 78 6.41 -5.81 13.28
N GLU A 79 7.12 -6.71 12.57
CA GLU A 79 7.61 -6.44 11.23
C GLU A 79 6.43 -6.02 10.37
N GLU A 80 6.42 -4.76 9.98
CA GLU A 80 5.46 -4.24 9.03
C GLU A 80 5.65 -5.00 7.71
N PRO A 81 4.58 -5.45 7.06
CA PRO A 81 4.71 -6.12 5.77
C PRO A 81 5.41 -5.19 4.76
N ASP A 82 6.35 -5.71 3.99
CA ASP A 82 7.10 -4.90 3.05
C ASP A 82 6.18 -4.38 1.92
N PRO A 83 6.08 -3.05 1.70
CA PRO A 83 5.35 -2.48 0.57
C PRO A 83 5.78 -3.05 -0.79
N GLU A 84 7.05 -3.41 -0.96
CA GLU A 84 7.58 -3.97 -2.20
C GLU A 84 7.05 -5.39 -2.47
N GLU A 85 6.95 -6.23 -1.44
CA GLU A 85 6.34 -7.57 -1.56
C GLU A 85 4.88 -7.48 -2.01
N VAL A 86 4.14 -6.49 -1.51
CA VAL A 86 2.75 -6.25 -1.92
C VAL A 86 2.67 -5.79 -3.37
N ALA A 87 3.57 -4.90 -3.81
CA ALA A 87 3.66 -4.47 -5.20
C ALA A 87 3.96 -5.65 -6.14
N ILE A 88 4.92 -6.52 -5.77
CA ILE A 88 5.26 -7.75 -6.51
C ILE A 88 4.06 -8.69 -6.58
N LEU A 89 3.32 -8.88 -5.48
CA LEU A 89 2.14 -9.74 -5.44
C LEU A 89 1.03 -9.24 -6.37
N ILE A 90 0.79 -7.92 -6.36
CA ILE A 90 -0.21 -7.27 -7.21
C ILE A 90 0.19 -7.36 -8.70
N GLY A 91 1.49 -7.38 -9.01
CA GLY A 91 2.05 -7.62 -10.35
C GLY A 91 1.79 -9.01 -10.95
N SER A 92 1.13 -9.93 -10.23
CA SER A 92 0.75 -11.24 -10.75
C SER A 92 -0.30 -11.15 -11.87
N SER A 93 -0.27 -12.12 -12.79
CA SER A 93 -1.02 -12.12 -14.07
C SER A 93 -2.56 -12.13 -13.94
N SER A 94 -3.09 -12.28 -12.73
CA SER A 94 -4.53 -12.33 -12.45
C SER A 94 -5.16 -11.03 -11.99
N VAL A 95 -4.33 -10.03 -11.73
CA VAL A 95 -4.81 -8.70 -11.35
C VAL A 95 -4.78 -7.81 -12.59
N ASP A 96 -5.92 -7.19 -12.88
CA ASP A 96 -5.93 -6.05 -13.80
C ASP A 96 -5.23 -4.88 -13.11
N LEU A 97 -3.94 -4.72 -13.40
CA LEU A 97 -3.11 -3.67 -12.83
C LEU A 97 -3.66 -2.28 -13.15
N GLY A 98 -4.19 -2.07 -14.36
CA GLY A 98 -4.76 -0.78 -14.76
C GLY A 98 -5.94 -0.41 -13.86
N GLU A 99 -6.93 -1.31 -13.74
CA GLU A 99 -8.07 -1.04 -12.86
C GLU A 99 -7.64 -0.96 -11.38
N PHE A 100 -6.65 -1.76 -10.95
CA PHE A 100 -6.10 -1.68 -9.60
C PHE A 100 -5.55 -0.27 -9.29
N PHE A 101 -4.67 0.24 -10.15
CA PHE A 101 -4.07 1.56 -10.00
C PHE A 101 -5.12 2.67 -10.08
N ASP A 102 -6.07 2.59 -11.00
CA ASP A 102 -7.15 3.56 -11.12
C ASP A 102 -8.00 3.64 -9.84
N ARG A 103 -8.29 2.49 -9.23
CA ARG A 103 -9.05 2.41 -7.98
C ARG A 103 -8.26 2.91 -6.78
N ALA A 104 -6.97 2.56 -6.70
CA ALA A 104 -6.08 3.04 -5.66
C ALA A 104 -5.91 4.56 -5.75
N ARG A 105 -5.67 5.09 -6.95
CA ARG A 105 -5.62 6.53 -7.24
C ARG A 105 -6.91 7.22 -6.86
N ALA A 106 -8.07 6.69 -7.27
CA ALA A 106 -9.37 7.25 -6.91
C ALA A 106 -9.56 7.31 -5.39
N LEU A 107 -9.03 6.34 -4.65
CA LEU A 107 -9.07 6.32 -3.20
C LEU A 107 -8.17 7.40 -2.59
N MET A 108 -6.95 7.59 -3.10
CA MET A 108 -6.05 8.68 -2.66
C MET A 108 -6.68 10.04 -2.87
N CYS A 109 -7.26 10.26 -4.05
CA CYS A 109 -7.88 11.53 -4.45
C CYS A 109 -9.26 11.79 -3.83
N ARG A 110 -9.76 10.90 -2.96
CA ARG A 110 -11.06 11.00 -2.27
C ARG A 110 -10.88 11.01 -0.76
N GLY A 111 -9.94 11.82 -0.29
CA GLY A 111 -9.73 12.11 1.13
C GLY A 111 -8.88 11.08 1.88
N SER A 112 -8.11 10.25 1.18
CA SER A 112 -7.19 9.29 1.82
C SER A 112 -5.73 9.76 1.80
N ALA A 113 -5.39 10.78 1.01
CA ALA A 113 -4.04 11.34 0.92
C ALA A 113 -4.06 12.87 1.00
N PHE A 114 -3.10 13.44 1.73
CA PHE A 114 -2.96 14.88 1.93
C PHE A 114 -1.50 15.31 1.81
N ILE A 115 -1.21 16.26 0.92
CA ILE A 115 0.11 16.87 0.78
C ILE A 115 0.42 17.74 2.00
N GLU A 116 1.55 17.48 2.66
CA GLU A 116 2.02 18.20 3.86
C GLU A 116 0.93 18.28 4.96
N GLY A 117 0.00 17.31 4.97
CA GLY A 117 -1.16 17.26 5.87
C GLY A 117 -2.21 18.35 5.66
N LYS A 118 -2.03 19.24 4.68
CA LYS A 118 -2.85 20.45 4.49
C LYS A 118 -3.73 20.39 3.26
N VAL A 119 -3.19 19.95 2.13
CA VAL A 119 -3.88 19.99 0.83
C VAL A 119 -4.33 18.59 0.47
N GLU A 120 -5.64 18.40 0.22
CA GLU A 120 -6.15 17.10 -0.24
C GLU A 120 -5.53 16.74 -1.60
N MET A 121 -5.08 15.50 -1.73
CA MET A 121 -4.54 14.99 -2.98
C MET A 121 -5.59 15.09 -4.09
N THR A 122 -5.22 15.69 -5.22
CA THR A 122 -6.08 15.76 -6.41
C THR A 122 -5.54 14.83 -7.50
N THR A 123 -6.39 14.54 -8.49
CA THR A 123 -6.01 13.85 -9.73
C THR A 123 -4.75 14.46 -10.37
N GLU A 124 -4.70 15.80 -10.44
CA GLU A 124 -3.59 16.54 -11.04
C GLU A 124 -2.30 16.48 -10.22
N LEU A 125 -2.40 16.51 -8.88
CA LEU A 125 -1.24 16.37 -8.00
C LEU A 125 -0.69 14.95 -8.05
N PHE A 126 -1.56 13.95 -8.07
CA PHE A 126 -1.18 12.56 -8.19
C PHE A 126 -0.48 12.28 -9.53
N ASP A 127 -0.96 12.84 -10.65
CA ASP A 127 -0.33 12.67 -11.98
C ASP A 127 1.06 13.31 -12.09
N ARG A 128 1.42 14.21 -11.17
CA ARG A 128 2.76 14.82 -11.11
C ARG A 128 3.75 14.01 -10.31
N MET A 129 3.29 13.03 -9.53
CA MET A 129 4.18 12.13 -8.80
C MET A 129 4.93 11.23 -9.78
N SER A 130 6.15 10.87 -9.41
CA SER A 130 6.86 9.80 -10.11
C SER A 130 6.06 8.51 -10.05
N MET A 131 6.19 7.67 -11.08
CA MET A 131 5.50 6.37 -11.09
C MET A 131 5.91 5.55 -9.86
N GLU A 132 7.20 5.51 -9.54
CA GLU A 132 7.77 4.79 -8.40
C GLU A 132 7.23 5.28 -7.05
N ASP A 133 7.15 6.61 -6.82
CA ASP A 133 6.53 7.14 -5.61
C ASP A 133 5.04 6.78 -5.54
N SER A 134 4.33 6.82 -6.67
CA SER A 134 2.92 6.47 -6.70
C SER A 134 2.68 4.99 -6.35
N GLU A 135 3.51 4.09 -6.85
CA GLU A 135 3.45 2.65 -6.59
C GLU A 135 3.76 2.35 -5.12
N ARG A 136 4.85 2.90 -4.59
CA ARG A 136 5.24 2.71 -3.18
C ARG A 136 4.23 3.31 -2.22
N MET A 137 3.68 4.48 -2.54
CA MET A 137 2.64 5.12 -1.72
C MET A 137 1.40 4.23 -1.67
N ILE A 138 0.97 3.68 -2.82
CA ILE A 138 -0.16 2.74 -2.88
C ILE A 138 0.16 1.46 -2.10
N GLY A 139 1.34 0.88 -2.25
CA GLY A 139 1.80 -0.30 -1.52
C GLY A 139 1.76 -0.07 0.00
N SER A 140 2.34 1.04 0.46
CA SER A 140 2.33 1.44 1.87
C SER A 140 0.91 1.59 2.41
N TYR A 141 0.01 2.23 1.64
CA TYR A 141 -1.39 2.37 2.01
C TYR A 141 -2.11 1.02 2.13
N MET A 142 -1.87 0.12 1.16
CA MET A 142 -2.45 -1.22 1.15
C MET A 142 -2.06 -2.00 2.41
N VAL A 143 -0.76 -2.06 2.70
CA VAL A 143 -0.20 -2.74 3.87
C VAL A 143 -0.77 -2.20 5.16
N ASN A 144 -0.83 -0.87 5.31
CA ASN A 144 -1.17 -0.23 6.57
C ASN A 144 -2.67 -0.20 6.86
N PHE A 145 -3.52 -0.12 5.84
CA PHE A 145 -4.96 0.12 6.03
C PHE A 145 -5.86 -0.96 5.42
N ILE A 146 -5.57 -1.45 4.22
CA ILE A 146 -6.50 -2.31 3.47
C ILE A 146 -6.32 -3.78 3.82
N VAL A 147 -5.09 -4.28 3.72
CA VAL A 147 -4.77 -5.71 3.87
C VAL A 147 -4.08 -6.04 5.18
N ARG A 148 -3.80 -5.05 6.03
CA ARG A 148 -3.18 -5.25 7.37
C ARG A 148 -3.77 -6.42 8.16
N SER A 149 -5.10 -6.47 8.21
CA SER A 149 -5.83 -7.53 8.93
C SER A 149 -5.64 -8.94 8.35
N VAL A 150 -5.38 -9.05 7.05
CA VAL A 150 -5.13 -10.32 6.35
C VAL A 150 -3.69 -10.75 6.60
N LEU A 151 -2.74 -9.84 6.40
CA LEU A 151 -1.30 -10.09 6.58
C LEU A 151 -0.97 -10.49 8.02
N MET A 152 -1.53 -9.78 9.01
CA MET A 152 -1.36 -10.11 10.43
C MET A 152 -1.91 -11.49 10.81
N LYS A 153 -2.98 -11.96 10.13
CA LYS A 153 -3.51 -13.31 10.36
C LYS A 153 -2.59 -14.39 9.78
N GLN A 154 -1.99 -14.14 8.62
CA GLN A 154 -1.04 -15.07 8.01
C GLN A 154 0.25 -15.20 8.83
N LYS A 155 0.85 -14.09 9.30
CA LYS A 155 2.04 -14.14 10.16
C LYS A 155 1.78 -14.98 11.44
N LYS A 156 0.62 -14.81 12.07
CA LYS A 156 0.21 -15.62 13.23
C LYS A 156 -0.05 -17.10 12.92
N ALA A 157 -0.45 -17.44 11.70
CA ALA A 157 -0.64 -18.82 11.27
C ALA A 157 0.72 -19.49 10.98
N SER A 158 1.65 -18.78 10.32
CA SER A 158 2.99 -19.27 10.01
C SER A 158 3.87 -19.46 11.26
N SER A 159 3.71 -18.61 12.28
CA SER A 159 4.48 -18.72 13.54
C SER A 159 4.01 -19.85 14.47
N LYS A 160 2.89 -20.52 14.17
CA LYS A 160 2.32 -21.63 14.98
C LYS A 160 2.62 -23.03 14.44
N THR A 161 3.39 -23.13 13.36
CA THR A 161 3.81 -24.41 12.75
C THR A 161 5.29 -24.61 13.03
#